data_AF-A0A1F7JIA5-F1
#
_entry.id   AF-A0A1F7JIA5-F1
#
_cell.length_a   1.000
_cell.length_b   1.000
_cell.length_c   1.000
_cell.angle_alpha   90.00
_cell.angle_beta   90.00
_cell.angle_gamma   90.00
#
_symmetry.space_group_name_H-M   'P 1'
#
loop_
_entity.id
_entity.type
_entity.pdbx_description
1 polymer ?
#
loop_
_entity_poly.entity_id
_entity_poly.type
_entity_poly.pdbx_seq_one_letter_code
_entity_poly.pdbx_strand_id
1 'polypeptide(L)'
;MDLLLIFKSVNKIAIIAFLITFIAIIYEIYLLVNEKNQSAKPIIPDFRGSNKIPSVKVARLQSKHENIILSRPNKRLIIILFIILITFGIIYAMGFILKVSDLELTNTTSGEKTTVKIISSSGIKLYNMQWKELDGVEIGSIKSGDLIYITLANVQGGDIDKARIRVNNDGWVSNDETILFDKQKNIFYRQYKVASTESVLKIEAQLHSKEDGWLGQ
;
A
#
# COMPACT_ATOMS: atom_id res chain seq x y z
N MET A 1 -14.47 -8.50 7.24
CA MET A 1 -13.39 -7.52 6.92
C MET A 1 -13.77 -6.84 5.63
N ASP A 2 -13.72 -5.50 5.60
CA ASP A 2 -14.02 -4.74 4.39
C ASP A 2 -12.97 -5.04 3.32
N LEU A 3 -13.35 -5.78 2.29
CA LEU A 3 -12.47 -6.12 1.16
C LEU A 3 -11.91 -4.84 0.50
N LEU A 4 -12.67 -3.75 0.54
CA LEU A 4 -12.28 -2.43 0.01
C LEU A 4 -11.09 -1.80 0.77
N LEU A 5 -10.90 -2.12 2.05
CA LEU A 5 -9.76 -1.63 2.84
C LEU A 5 -8.45 -2.29 2.43
N ILE A 6 -8.49 -3.54 1.99
CA ILE A 6 -7.32 -4.28 1.50
C ILE A 6 -6.84 -3.67 0.16
N PHE A 7 -7.76 -3.28 -0.73
CA PHE A 7 -7.39 -2.63 -1.99
C PHE A 7 -6.79 -1.22 -1.81
N LYS A 8 -7.06 -0.54 -0.69
CA LYS A 8 -6.47 0.76 -0.37
C LYS A 8 -5.01 0.69 0.04
N SER A 9 -4.57 -0.44 0.62
CA SER A 9 -3.20 -0.61 1.13
C SER A 9 -2.21 -1.18 0.12
N VAL A 10 -2.71 -1.72 -1.00
CA VAL A 10 -1.90 -2.29 -2.08
C VAL A 10 -1.54 -1.20 -3.10
N ASN A 11 -0.29 -1.22 -3.58
CA ASN A 11 0.17 -0.29 -4.60
C ASN A 11 -0.69 -0.43 -5.88
N LYS A 12 -1.31 0.68 -6.31
CA LYS A 12 -2.20 0.73 -7.49
C LYS A 12 -1.50 0.19 -8.75
N ILE A 13 -0.20 0.43 -8.89
CA ILE A 13 0.61 -0.04 -10.03
C ILE A 13 0.72 -1.57 -10.04
N ALA A 14 0.86 -2.19 -8.86
CA ALA A 14 0.94 -3.64 -8.73
C ALA A 14 -0.39 -4.32 -9.10
N ILE A 15 -1.52 -3.70 -8.77
CA ILE A 15 -2.85 -4.20 -9.14
C ILE A 15 -3.02 -4.20 -10.66
N ILE A 16 -2.61 -3.12 -11.33
CA ILE A 16 -2.69 -3.02 -12.80
C ILE A 16 -1.79 -4.08 -13.46
N ALA A 17 -0.55 -4.24 -12.99
CA ALA A 17 0.36 -5.24 -13.51
C ALA A 17 -0.18 -6.67 -13.32
N PHE A 18 -0.77 -6.96 -12.16
CA PHE A 18 -1.42 -8.24 -11.87
C PHE A 18 -2.62 -8.51 -12.79
N LEU A 19 -3.46 -7.50 -13.05
CA LEU A 19 -4.60 -7.65 -13.94
C LEU A 19 -4.17 -8.00 -15.37
N ILE A 20 -3.13 -7.33 -15.88
CA ILE A 20 -2.58 -7.57 -17.22
C ILE A 20 -2.04 -8.99 -17.34
N THR A 21 -1.23 -9.43 -16.36
CA THR A 21 -0.68 -10.79 -16.38
C THR A 21 -1.76 -11.86 -16.22
N PHE A 22 -2.77 -11.60 -15.39
CA PHE A 22 -3.90 -12.52 -15.22
C PHE A 22 -4.69 -12.72 -16.53
N ILE A 23 -4.95 -11.64 -17.27
CA ILE A 23 -5.61 -11.72 -18.59
C ILE A 23 -4.75 -12.51 -19.58
N ALA A 24 -3.43 -12.26 -19.61
CA ALA A 24 -2.52 -12.99 -20.49
C ALA A 24 -2.51 -14.50 -20.20
N ILE A 25 -2.52 -14.90 -18.92
CA ILE A 25 -2.59 -16.31 -18.50
C ILE A 25 -3.92 -16.94 -18.93
N ILE A 26 -5.04 -16.25 -18.72
CA ILE A 26 -6.36 -16.74 -19.18
C ILE A 26 -6.35 -16.94 -20.69
N TYR A 27 -5.75 -16.01 -21.44
CA TYR A 27 -5.64 -16.09 -22.89
C TYR A 27 -4.81 -17.29 -23.35
N GLU A 28 -3.64 -17.53 -22.73
CA GLU A 28 -2.83 -18.70 -23.04
C GLU A 28 -3.56 -20.02 -22.74
N ILE A 29 -4.24 -20.11 -21.59
CA ILE A 29 -5.04 -21.29 -21.23
C ILE A 29 -6.15 -21.50 -22.25
N TYR A 30 -6.85 -20.42 -22.65
CA TYR A 30 -7.90 -20.49 -23.66
C TYR A 30 -7.36 -21.01 -25.00
N LEU A 31 -6.22 -20.48 -25.46
CA LEU A 31 -5.57 -20.91 -26.69
C LEU A 31 -5.22 -22.41 -26.64
N LEU A 32 -4.60 -22.86 -25.53
CA LEU A 32 -4.20 -24.25 -25.34
C LEU A 32 -5.39 -25.22 -25.32
N VAL A 33 -6.50 -24.83 -24.71
CA VAL A 33 -7.73 -25.65 -24.69
C VAL A 33 -8.34 -25.72 -26.09
N ASN A 34 -8.35 -24.61 -26.83
CA ASN A 34 -8.94 -24.55 -28.15
C ASN A 34 -8.14 -25.35 -29.19
N GLU A 35 -6.80 -25.35 -29.10
CA GLU A 35 -5.94 -26.14 -29.99
C GLU A 35 -6.10 -27.66 -29.81
N LYS A 36 -6.37 -28.13 -28.59
CA LYS A 36 -6.60 -29.55 -28.33
C LYS A 36 -7.79 -30.10 -29.15
N ASN A 37 -8.78 -29.25 -29.43
CA ASN A 37 -9.96 -29.62 -30.20
C ASN A 37 -9.74 -29.60 -31.72
N GLN A 38 -8.64 -29.03 -32.21
CA GLN A 38 -8.30 -28.92 -33.64
C GLN A 38 -7.29 -29.96 -34.11
N SER A 39 -7.09 -31.04 -33.35
CA SER A 39 -6.32 -32.20 -33.80
C SER A 39 -7.12 -32.94 -34.89
N ALA A 40 -7.20 -32.37 -36.10
CA ALA A 40 -7.80 -33.01 -37.25
C ALA A 40 -7.12 -34.37 -37.43
N LYS A 41 -7.89 -35.46 -37.36
CA LYS A 41 -7.37 -36.80 -37.62
C LYS A 41 -6.76 -36.76 -39.03
N PRO A 42 -5.48 -37.11 -39.21
CA PRO A 42 -4.90 -37.12 -40.53
C PRO A 42 -5.74 -38.05 -41.40
N ILE A 43 -6.25 -37.52 -42.52
CA ILE A 43 -6.96 -38.31 -43.52
C ILE A 43 -5.88 -39.14 -44.21
N ILE A 44 -5.71 -40.39 -43.74
CA ILE A 44 -4.83 -41.34 -44.38
C ILE A 44 -5.53 -41.78 -45.67
N PRO A 45 -4.97 -41.50 -46.85
CA PRO A 45 -5.54 -41.97 -48.10
C PRO A 45 -5.63 -43.50 -48.07
N ASP A 46 -6.80 -44.05 -48.41
CA ASP A 46 -6.95 -45.50 -48.50
C ASP A 46 -6.24 -45.99 -49.77
N PHE A 47 -5.09 -46.64 -49.59
CA PHE A 47 -4.28 -47.21 -50.68
C PHE A 47 -4.74 -48.63 -51.07
N ARG A 48 -6.00 -49.00 -50.80
CA ARG A 48 -6.60 -50.22 -51.32
C ARG A 48 -6.84 -50.07 -52.82
N GLY A 49 -5.86 -50.56 -53.59
CA GLY A 49 -5.75 -50.36 -55.02
C GLY A 49 -6.93 -50.87 -55.85
N SER A 50 -7.40 -50.02 -56.76
CA SER A 50 -7.82 -50.46 -58.08
C SER A 50 -6.60 -50.35 -59.00
N ASN A 51 -6.10 -51.49 -59.47
CA ASN A 51 -4.86 -51.67 -60.23
C ASN A 51 -4.88 -51.02 -61.62
N LYS A 52 -4.92 -49.69 -61.72
CA LYS A 52 -4.49 -48.97 -62.94
C LYS A 52 -3.81 -47.66 -62.56
N ILE A 53 -2.49 -47.63 -62.70
CA ILE A 53 -1.67 -46.43 -62.53
C ILE A 53 -1.39 -45.84 -63.92
N PRO A 54 -2.08 -44.78 -64.37
CA PRO A 54 -1.59 -43.97 -65.47
C PRO A 54 -0.45 -43.07 -64.96
N SER A 55 0.71 -43.18 -65.60
CA SER A 55 1.87 -42.33 -65.37
C SER A 55 1.59 -40.92 -65.90
N VAL A 56 1.16 -40.02 -65.02
CA VAL A 56 1.02 -38.60 -65.34
C VAL A 56 2.21 -37.86 -64.75
N LYS A 57 3.05 -37.29 -65.63
CA LYS A 57 4.13 -36.37 -65.24
C LYS A 57 3.52 -35.03 -64.82
N VAL A 58 3.23 -34.88 -63.54
CA VAL A 58 2.82 -33.61 -62.95
C VAL A 58 4.06 -32.84 -62.50
N ALA A 59 4.21 -31.60 -62.96
CA ALA A 59 5.21 -30.68 -62.46
C ALA A 59 4.93 -30.42 -60.97
N ARG A 60 5.77 -30.96 -60.09
CA ARG A 60 5.69 -30.71 -58.65
C ARG A 60 6.10 -29.26 -58.39
N LEU A 61 5.11 -28.40 -58.11
CA LEU A 61 5.36 -27.20 -57.34
C LEU A 61 5.92 -27.66 -56.00
N GLN A 62 7.22 -27.44 -55.78
CA GLN A 62 7.80 -27.50 -54.45
C GLN A 62 7.19 -26.37 -53.64
N SER A 63 5.99 -26.59 -53.08
CA SER A 63 5.63 -25.85 -51.88
C SER A 63 6.66 -26.27 -50.85
N LYS A 64 7.63 -25.39 -50.60
CA LYS A 64 8.43 -25.43 -49.38
C LYS A 64 7.44 -25.16 -48.25
N HIS A 65 6.67 -26.19 -47.90
CA HIS A 65 5.87 -26.22 -46.70
C HIS A 65 6.92 -26.29 -45.61
N GLU A 66 7.38 -25.11 -45.17
CA GLU A 66 8.00 -24.95 -43.88
C GLU A 66 6.92 -25.38 -42.90
N ASN A 67 6.92 -26.67 -42.60
CA ASN A 67 6.28 -27.20 -41.43
C ASN A 67 6.91 -26.42 -40.29
N ILE A 68 6.24 -25.38 -39.82
CA ILE A 68 6.60 -24.73 -38.58
C ILE A 68 6.33 -25.82 -37.55
N ILE A 69 7.38 -26.57 -37.21
CA ILE A 69 7.36 -27.54 -36.12
C ILE A 69 7.25 -26.70 -34.87
N LEU A 70 6.02 -26.34 -34.51
CA LEU A 70 5.72 -25.73 -33.23
C LEU A 70 6.14 -26.75 -32.18
N SER A 71 7.24 -26.44 -31.49
CA SER A 71 7.79 -27.28 -30.45
C SER A 71 6.70 -27.48 -29.41
N ARG A 72 6.34 -28.75 -29.15
CA ARG A 72 5.34 -29.08 -28.13
C ARG A 72 5.68 -28.32 -26.84
N PRO A 73 4.72 -27.63 -26.21
CA PRO A 73 4.99 -26.88 -25.01
C PRO A 73 5.60 -27.80 -23.96
N ASN A 74 6.76 -27.39 -23.44
CA ASN A 74 7.52 -28.23 -22.53
C ASN A 74 6.76 -28.30 -21.20
N LYS A 75 6.10 -29.43 -20.95
CA LYS A 75 5.32 -29.66 -19.71
C LYS A 75 6.13 -29.38 -18.45
N ARG A 76 7.46 -29.58 -18.50
CA ARG A 76 8.37 -29.26 -17.38
C ARG A 76 8.41 -27.75 -17.09
N LEU A 77 8.42 -26.91 -18.13
CA LEU A 77 8.44 -25.46 -18.00
C LEU A 77 7.15 -24.94 -17.35
N ILE A 78 6.00 -25.50 -17.74
CA ILE A 78 4.70 -25.18 -17.12
C ILE A 78 4.69 -25.56 -15.64
N ILE A 79 5.21 -26.74 -15.29
CA ILE A 79 5.31 -27.17 -13.88
C ILE A 79 6.22 -26.24 -13.08
N ILE A 80 7.37 -25.85 -13.62
CA ILE A 80 8.30 -24.90 -12.99
C ILE A 80 7.61 -23.55 -12.75
N LEU A 81 6.89 -23.04 -13.75
CA LEU A 81 6.13 -21.79 -13.64
C LEU A 81 5.10 -21.86 -12.50
N PHE A 82 4.40 -22.99 -12.38
CA PHE A 82 3.40 -23.22 -11.35
C PHE A 82 4.02 -23.24 -9.94
N ILE A 83 5.19 -23.86 -9.78
CA ILE A 83 5.93 -23.87 -8.52
C ILE A 83 6.37 -22.44 -8.13
N ILE A 84 6.86 -21.66 -9.09
CA ILE A 84 7.24 -20.26 -8.86
C ILE A 84 6.03 -19.44 -8.39
N LEU A 85 4.88 -19.59 -9.07
CA LEU A 85 3.64 -18.91 -8.72
C LEU A 85 3.18 -19.25 -7.30
N ILE A 86 3.19 -20.53 -6.93
CA ILE A 86 2.85 -20.98 -5.57
C ILE A 86 3.81 -20.37 -4.55
N THR A 87 5.10 -20.34 -4.85
CA THR A 87 6.13 -19.79 -3.95
C THR A 87 5.89 -18.31 -3.68
N PHE A 88 5.62 -17.51 -4.74
CA PHE A 88 5.23 -16.11 -4.59
C PHE A 88 3.91 -15.94 -3.81
N GLY A 89 2.93 -16.83 -4.04
CA GLY A 89 1.69 -16.85 -3.27
C GLY A 89 1.91 -17.08 -1.78
N ILE A 90 2.81 -18.01 -1.41
CA ILE A 90 3.18 -18.29 -0.02
C ILE A 90 3.90 -17.10 0.60
N ILE A 91 4.87 -16.48 -0.10
CA ILE A 91 5.58 -15.28 0.39
C ILE A 91 4.59 -14.14 0.63
N TYR A 92 3.65 -13.92 -0.30
CA TYR A 92 2.60 -12.91 -0.15
C TYR A 92 1.68 -13.20 1.04
N ALA A 93 1.23 -14.45 1.19
CA ALA A 93 0.40 -14.87 2.30
C ALA A 93 1.12 -14.73 3.65
N MET A 94 2.41 -15.09 3.72
CA MET A 94 3.25 -14.84 4.90
C MET A 94 3.36 -13.35 5.20
N GLY A 95 3.61 -12.50 4.20
CA GLY A 95 3.65 -11.04 4.38
C GLY A 95 2.32 -10.48 4.90
N PHE A 96 1.19 -11.06 4.48
CA PHE A 96 -0.13 -10.68 4.98
C PHE A 96 -0.36 -11.16 6.42
N ILE A 97 0.00 -12.40 6.76
CA ILE A 97 -0.12 -12.95 8.12
C ILE A 97 0.76 -12.17 9.09
N LEU A 98 2.01 -11.85 8.70
CA LEU A 98 2.93 -11.06 9.52
C LEU A 98 2.43 -9.62 9.72
N LYS A 99 1.80 -9.00 8.71
CA LYS A 99 1.13 -7.69 8.86
C LYS A 99 -0.11 -7.74 9.75
N VAL A 100 -0.81 -8.87 9.80
CA VAL A 100 -1.93 -9.07 10.74
C VAL A 100 -1.42 -9.19 12.18
N SER A 101 -0.21 -9.71 12.39
CA SER A 101 0.44 -9.71 13.70
C SER A 101 0.88 -8.31 14.17
N ASP A 102 1.15 -7.37 13.25
CA ASP A 102 1.38 -5.95 13.58
C ASP A 102 0.08 -5.17 13.83
N LEU A 103 -1.09 -5.78 13.62
CA LEU A 103 -2.42 -5.17 13.86
C LEU A 103 -3.05 -5.58 15.20
N GLU A 104 -2.40 -6.45 15.97
CA GLU A 104 -2.63 -6.49 17.40
C GLU A 104 -1.70 -5.46 18.05
N LEU A 105 -2.31 -4.34 18.46
CA LEU A 105 -1.78 -3.47 19.51
C LEU A 105 -1.25 -4.34 20.64
N THR A 106 0.06 -4.60 20.62
CA THR A 106 0.79 -4.79 21.85
C THR A 106 0.74 -3.44 22.54
N ASN A 107 -0.31 -3.28 23.35
CA ASN A 107 -0.26 -2.44 24.55
C ASN A 107 0.83 -3.05 25.45
N THR A 108 2.09 -2.96 25.03
CA THR A 108 3.22 -3.17 25.91
C THR A 108 3.23 -1.95 26.79
N THR A 109 2.50 -2.05 27.89
CA THR A 109 2.54 -1.17 29.03
C THR A 109 3.93 -1.29 29.66
N SER A 110 4.99 -0.85 28.96
CA SER A 110 6.18 -0.38 29.67
C SER A 110 5.76 0.97 30.24
N GLY A 111 5.59 1.02 31.57
CA GLY A 111 5.28 2.24 32.31
C GLY A 111 6.46 3.21 32.34
N GLU A 112 7.14 3.38 31.21
CA GLU A 112 8.19 4.37 31.04
C GLU A 112 7.53 5.72 30.86
N LYS A 113 7.83 6.62 31.80
CA LYS A 113 7.35 8.00 31.80
C LYS A 113 7.95 8.72 30.60
N THR A 114 7.12 9.21 29.72
CA THR A 114 7.57 9.99 28.57
C THR A 114 7.94 11.39 29.04
N THR A 115 9.16 11.84 28.73
CA THR A 115 9.61 13.20 29.06
C THR A 115 9.21 14.15 27.93
N VAL A 116 8.42 15.17 28.21
CA VAL A 116 8.05 16.16 27.16
C VAL A 116 9.07 17.29 27.12
N LYS A 117 9.58 17.59 25.93
CA LYS A 117 10.43 18.74 25.64
C LYS A 117 9.72 19.63 24.62
N ILE A 118 9.33 20.83 25.04
CA ILE A 118 8.79 21.86 24.16
C ILE A 118 9.98 22.61 23.58
N ILE A 119 10.17 22.55 22.27
CA ILE A 119 11.40 23.07 21.63
C ILE A 119 11.17 24.43 20.98
N SER A 120 9.96 24.73 20.51
CA SER A 120 9.67 26.01 19.87
C SER A 120 8.21 26.41 19.99
N SER A 121 7.98 27.72 20.21
CA SER A 121 6.73 28.47 20.38
C SER A 121 6.23 28.68 21.81
N SER A 122 6.07 29.97 22.17
CA SER A 122 5.28 30.41 23.31
C SER A 122 3.81 30.10 23.06
N GLY A 123 3.13 29.45 24.02
CA GLY A 123 1.69 29.18 23.93
C GLY A 123 1.31 27.74 23.58
N ILE A 124 2.26 26.81 23.51
CA ILE A 124 1.93 25.38 23.47
C ILE A 124 1.40 24.94 24.83
N LYS A 125 0.22 24.32 24.83
CA LYS A 125 -0.39 23.72 26.02
C LYS A 125 -0.85 22.31 25.72
N LEU A 126 -0.78 21.44 26.72
CA LEU A 126 -1.22 20.05 26.64
C LEU A 126 -2.49 19.86 27.43
N TYR A 127 -3.43 19.08 26.89
CA TYR A 127 -4.66 18.72 27.57
C TYR A 127 -4.89 17.22 27.49
N ASN A 128 -5.52 16.66 28.52
CA ASN A 128 -5.99 15.28 28.50
C ASN A 128 -7.33 15.14 27.74
N MET A 129 -7.86 13.91 27.66
CA MET A 129 -9.15 13.62 27.01
C MET A 129 -10.34 14.40 27.61
N GLN A 130 -10.24 14.80 28.87
CA GLN A 130 -11.25 15.59 29.58
C GLN A 130 -11.03 17.10 29.41
N TRP A 131 -10.13 17.53 28.52
CA TRP A 131 -9.80 18.94 28.28
C TRP A 131 -9.30 19.67 29.53
N LYS A 132 -8.69 18.94 30.47
CA LYS A 132 -7.94 19.51 31.60
C LYS A 132 -6.49 19.73 31.17
N GLU A 133 -5.99 20.94 31.42
CA GLU A 133 -4.61 21.34 31.11
C GLU A 133 -3.63 20.51 31.95
N LEU A 134 -2.63 19.96 31.29
CA LEU A 134 -1.54 19.21 31.92
C LEU A 134 -0.38 20.16 32.17
N ASP A 135 -0.03 20.38 33.43
CA ASP A 135 1.11 21.19 33.84
C ASP A 135 2.39 20.34 33.96
N GLY A 136 3.54 20.97 34.23
CA GLY A 136 4.85 20.29 34.24
C GLY A 136 4.95 19.00 35.07
N VAL A 137 4.13 18.84 36.12
CA VAL A 137 4.09 17.62 36.94
C VAL A 137 3.18 16.57 36.30
N GLU A 138 2.02 16.96 35.79
CA GLU A 138 1.07 16.08 35.09
C GLU A 138 1.60 15.63 33.71
N ILE A 139 2.44 16.43 33.07
CA ILE A 139 3.12 16.10 31.82
C ILE A 139 4.02 14.84 31.98
N GLY A 140 4.69 14.69 33.11
CA GLY A 140 5.50 13.49 33.41
C GLY A 140 4.68 12.24 33.72
N SER A 141 3.35 12.37 33.81
CA SER A 141 2.42 11.25 33.99
C SER A 141 1.87 10.69 32.69
N ILE A 142 2.14 11.34 31.56
CA ILE A 142 1.77 10.88 30.22
C ILE A 142 2.49 9.57 29.93
N LYS A 143 1.71 8.55 29.54
CA LYS A 143 2.21 7.23 29.18
C LYS A 143 2.11 6.99 27.68
N SER A 144 2.97 6.09 27.22
CA SER A 144 2.82 5.38 25.95
C SER A 144 1.39 4.92 25.73
N GLY A 145 0.82 5.29 24.58
CA GLY A 145 -0.55 4.95 24.19
C GLY A 145 -1.62 5.97 24.60
N ASP A 146 -1.31 6.92 25.49
CA ASP A 146 -2.26 7.94 25.91
C ASP A 146 -2.64 8.86 24.75
N LEU A 147 -3.88 9.33 24.80
CA LEU A 147 -4.40 10.31 23.86
C LEU A 147 -4.37 11.70 24.51
N ILE A 148 -3.63 12.62 23.90
CA ILE A 148 -3.49 14.00 24.36
C ILE A 148 -3.92 14.98 23.28
N TYR A 149 -4.35 16.16 23.69
CA TYR A 149 -4.53 17.30 22.81
C TYR A 149 -3.35 18.24 22.96
N ILE A 150 -2.64 18.46 21.86
CA ILE A 150 -1.58 19.46 21.78
C ILE A 150 -2.23 20.70 21.19
N THR A 151 -2.10 21.81 21.90
CA THR A 151 -2.79 23.04 21.56
C THR A 151 -1.80 24.19 21.42
N LEU A 152 -2.17 25.17 20.61
CA LEU A 152 -1.41 26.39 20.41
C LEU A 152 -2.34 27.59 20.61
N ALA A 153 -1.98 28.45 21.55
CA ALA A 153 -2.73 29.67 21.83
C ALA A 153 -2.71 30.60 20.61
N ASN A 154 -3.88 31.11 20.23
CA ASN A 154 -4.00 32.11 19.17
C ASN A 154 -3.64 33.50 19.70
N VAL A 155 -3.08 34.35 18.85
CA VAL A 155 -2.74 35.74 19.18
C VAL A 155 -3.98 36.61 18.98
N GLN A 156 -4.36 37.38 20.01
CA GLN A 156 -5.51 38.29 19.90
C GLN A 156 -5.23 39.39 18.86
N GLY A 157 -6.17 39.59 17.94
CA GLY A 157 -6.08 40.64 16.91
C GLY A 157 -5.27 40.25 15.67
N GLY A 158 -4.70 39.05 15.61
CA GLY A 158 -4.05 38.52 14.40
C GLY A 158 -5.08 37.91 13.43
N ASP A 159 -4.79 37.95 12.14
CA ASP A 159 -5.57 37.36 11.05
C ASP A 159 -5.32 35.85 10.89
N ILE A 160 -5.18 35.14 12.01
CA ILE A 160 -4.74 33.75 12.04
C ILE A 160 -5.83 32.82 11.48
N ASP A 161 -5.48 32.03 10.47
CA ASP A 161 -6.41 31.10 9.81
C ASP A 161 -6.15 29.63 10.14
N LYS A 162 -4.90 29.26 10.41
CA LYS A 162 -4.51 27.89 10.74
C LYS A 162 -3.28 27.83 11.64
N ALA A 163 -2.99 26.63 12.13
CA ALA A 163 -1.77 26.32 12.85
C ALA A 163 -1.12 25.06 12.29
N ARG A 164 0.16 24.85 12.59
CA ARG A 164 0.82 23.56 12.40
C ARG A 164 1.49 23.12 13.68
N ILE A 165 1.34 21.86 14.02
CA ILE A 165 1.84 21.26 15.26
C ILE A 165 2.51 19.95 14.88
N ARG A 166 3.82 19.86 15.05
CA ARG A 166 4.60 18.64 14.79
C ARG A 166 5.10 18.03 16.08
N VAL A 167 5.20 16.70 16.08
CA VAL A 167 5.66 15.90 17.21
C VAL A 167 6.70 14.94 16.70
N ASN A 168 7.90 14.94 17.30
CA ASN A 168 8.99 14.00 17.00
C ASN A 168 9.35 13.87 15.51
N ASN A 169 9.27 14.97 14.77
CA ASN A 169 9.60 15.01 13.35
C ASN A 169 10.64 16.10 13.04
N ASP A 170 11.54 15.80 12.11
CA ASP A 170 12.61 16.71 11.67
C ASP A 170 12.10 17.75 10.66
N GLY A 171 11.05 17.41 9.89
CA GLY A 171 10.44 18.28 8.89
C GLY A 171 9.00 18.68 9.22
N TRP A 172 8.46 19.65 8.47
CA TRP A 172 7.03 19.93 8.44
C TRP A 172 6.38 19.07 7.34
N VAL A 173 5.35 18.30 7.68
CA VAL A 173 4.55 17.55 6.71
C VAL A 173 3.12 18.07 6.66
N SER A 174 2.39 17.82 5.57
CA SER A 174 1.00 18.31 5.41
C SER A 174 0.05 17.85 6.53
N ASN A 175 0.34 16.71 7.16
CA ASN A 175 -0.45 16.21 8.29
C ASN A 175 -0.22 16.96 9.60
N ASP A 176 0.76 17.87 9.66
CA ASP A 176 1.02 18.70 10.84
C ASP A 176 0.12 19.93 10.89
N GLU A 177 -0.50 20.32 9.77
CA GLU A 177 -1.43 21.44 9.72
C GLU A 177 -2.78 21.09 10.37
N THR A 178 -3.32 22.04 11.13
CA THR A 178 -4.64 21.93 11.75
C THR A 178 -5.41 23.23 11.55
N ILE A 179 -6.68 23.07 11.19
CA ILE A 179 -7.70 24.13 11.16
C ILE A 179 -8.68 23.99 12.34
N LEU A 180 -8.45 23.01 13.22
CA LEU A 180 -9.30 22.77 14.37
C LEU A 180 -9.04 23.85 15.40
N PHE A 181 -10.08 24.63 15.69
CA PHE A 181 -10.01 25.80 16.54
C PHE A 181 -11.13 25.78 17.58
N ASP A 182 -10.76 25.90 18.84
CA ASP A 182 -11.69 26.10 19.94
C ASP A 182 -11.89 27.60 20.17
N LYS A 183 -13.07 28.11 19.82
CA LYS A 183 -13.44 29.52 19.98
C LYS A 183 -13.54 29.96 21.44
N GLN A 184 -13.93 29.08 22.36
CA GLN A 184 -14.10 29.44 23.77
C GLN A 184 -12.74 29.67 24.43
N LYS A 185 -11.75 28.84 24.07
CA LYS A 185 -10.39 28.92 24.60
C LYS A 185 -9.45 29.75 23.75
N ASN A 186 -9.85 30.13 22.52
CA ASN A 186 -9.02 30.82 21.53
C ASN A 186 -7.71 30.06 21.24
N ILE A 187 -7.82 28.75 20.98
CA ILE A 187 -6.67 27.87 20.73
C ILE A 187 -6.88 26.98 19.50
N PHE A 188 -5.82 26.75 18.74
CA PHE A 188 -5.76 25.68 17.74
C PHE A 188 -5.34 24.38 18.41
N TYR A 189 -5.79 23.23 17.91
CA TYR A 189 -5.45 21.95 18.52
C TYR A 189 -5.26 20.82 17.52
N ARG A 190 -4.48 19.82 17.94
CA ARG A 190 -4.28 18.54 17.26
C ARG A 190 -4.32 17.41 18.29
N GLN A 191 -5.05 16.36 17.96
CA GLN A 191 -5.05 15.13 18.75
C GLN A 191 -3.82 14.31 18.40
N TYR A 192 -3.10 13.84 19.43
CA TYR A 192 -1.92 13.01 19.28
C TYR A 192 -2.01 11.79 20.19
N LYS A 193 -1.65 10.63 19.65
CA LYS A 193 -1.50 9.40 20.43
C LYS A 193 -0.03 9.17 20.68
N VAL A 194 0.36 9.11 21.95
CA VAL A 194 1.76 8.93 22.35
C VAL A 194 2.24 7.56 21.90
N ALA A 195 3.32 7.52 21.11
CA ALA A 195 3.89 6.28 20.61
C ALA A 195 4.58 5.50 21.75
N SER A 196 4.54 4.17 21.69
CA SER A 196 5.13 3.31 22.73
C SER A 196 6.65 3.26 22.73
N THR A 197 7.28 3.65 21.62
CA THR A 197 8.73 3.60 21.40
C THR A 197 9.43 4.91 21.75
N GLU A 198 8.69 5.98 22.06
CA GLU A 198 9.24 7.32 22.25
C GLU A 198 9.34 7.65 23.74
N SER A 199 10.58 7.73 24.24
CA SER A 199 10.86 8.17 25.62
C SER A 199 10.78 9.69 25.79
N VAL A 200 10.81 10.44 24.68
CA VAL A 200 10.76 11.90 24.68
C VAL A 200 9.76 12.41 23.63
N LEU A 201 8.90 13.35 24.03
CA LEU A 201 8.02 14.07 23.10
C LEU A 201 8.61 15.45 22.80
N LYS A 202 9.17 15.62 21.61
CA LYS A 202 9.59 16.90 21.05
C LYS A 202 8.41 17.52 20.32
N ILE A 203 7.88 18.62 20.84
CA ILE A 203 6.74 19.32 20.25
C ILE A 203 7.19 20.69 19.76
N GLU A 204 6.81 21.01 18.52
CA GLU A 204 6.99 22.33 17.92
C GLU A 204 5.70 22.74 17.21
N ALA A 205 5.37 24.02 17.29
CA ALA A 205 4.13 24.53 16.72
C ALA A 205 4.30 25.95 16.17
N GLN A 206 3.52 26.30 15.16
CA GLN A 206 3.55 27.62 14.51
C GLN A 206 2.14 28.03 14.09
N LEU A 207 1.84 29.32 14.19
CA LEU A 207 0.59 29.91 13.68
C LEU A 207 0.80 30.33 12.22
N HIS A 208 -0.29 30.44 11.47
CA HIS A 208 -0.29 31.01 10.13
C HIS A 208 -1.18 32.24 10.09
N SER A 209 -0.61 33.36 9.68
CA SER A 209 -1.29 34.60 9.30
C SER A 209 -1.65 34.53 7.83
N LYS A 210 -2.82 35.06 7.44
CA LYS A 210 -3.20 35.14 6.01
C LYS A 210 -2.32 36.15 5.27
N GLU A 211 -1.88 37.20 5.96
CA GLU A 211 -1.05 38.28 5.42
C GLU A 211 0.44 37.91 5.45
N ASP A 212 0.96 37.45 6.60
CA ASP A 212 2.39 37.25 6.84
C ASP A 212 2.87 35.80 6.66
N GLY A 213 1.96 34.84 6.55
CA GLY A 213 2.29 33.41 6.47
C GLY A 213 2.66 32.80 7.82
N TRP A 214 3.62 31.87 7.85
CA TRP A 214 3.96 31.11 9.07
C TRP A 214 4.74 31.96 10.09
N LEU A 215 4.18 32.10 11.29
CA LEU A 215 4.72 32.85 12.41
C LEU A 215 5.41 31.91 13.42
N GLY A 216 6.63 32.27 13.86
CA GLY A 216 7.35 31.58 14.94
C GLY A 216 8.62 30.85 14.52
N GLN A 217 9.58 31.56 13.91
CA GLN A 217 10.97 31.09 13.77
C GLN A 217 11.78 31.36 15.05
#